data_AF-A0AAE0WEV0-F1
#
_entry.id   AF-A0AAE0WEV0-F1
#
_cell.length_a   1.000
_cell.length_b   1.000
_cell.length_c   1.000
_cell.angle_alpha   90.00
_cell.angle_beta   90.00
_cell.angle_gamma   90.00
#
_symmetry.space_group_name_H-M   'P 1'
#
loop_
_entity.id
_entity.type
_entity.pdbx_description
1 polymer ?
#
loop_
_entity_poly.entity_id
_entity_poly.type
_entity_poly.pdbx_seq_one_letter_code
_entity_poly.pdbx_strand_id
1 'polypeptide(L)'
;TNPMIRRPNEPLFSPDQGPVPIGHKYNLDVVTAQLRTRFYYARFMMYRPFVYKALHFPELMTAEDGNCCGFALKSACMWPLAMSPPKNKKRLVPHMFAWTQNFMGILLVLNMCSVNDCLRQIVDEGTVVSRRDIESTIGLLLEWTRDVKQVDGIAEWSWGILEPLYGLRPER
;
A
#
# COMPACT_ATOMS: atom_id res chain seq x y z
N THR A 1 -16.57 -19.86 -7.65
CA THR A 1 -17.31 -20.14 -6.40
C THR A 1 -18.45 -19.14 -6.29
N ASN A 2 -19.65 -19.58 -5.90
CA ASN A 2 -20.82 -18.69 -5.76
C ASN A 2 -20.50 -17.54 -4.78
N PRO A 3 -20.61 -16.26 -5.17
CA PRO A 3 -20.30 -15.12 -4.30
C PRO A 3 -21.18 -15.05 -3.04
N MET A 4 -22.30 -15.79 -3.01
CA MET A 4 -23.20 -15.93 -1.86
C MET A 4 -22.72 -16.98 -0.83
N ILE A 5 -21.70 -17.78 -1.15
CA ILE A 5 -21.10 -18.78 -0.25
C ILE A 5 -19.78 -18.23 0.27
N ARG A 6 -19.83 -17.09 0.97
CA ARG A 6 -18.71 -16.63 1.80
C ARG A 6 -18.97 -17.00 3.23
N ARG A 7 -17.94 -17.47 3.94
CA ARG A 7 -18.06 -17.73 5.37
C ARG A 7 -18.35 -16.40 6.07
N PRO A 8 -19.26 -16.36 7.06
CA PRO A 8 -19.41 -15.19 7.91
C PRO A 8 -18.03 -14.84 8.50
N ASN A 9 -17.59 -13.59 8.35
CA ASN A 9 -16.29 -13.05 8.80
C ASN A 9 -15.05 -13.31 7.94
N GLU A 10 -15.18 -13.85 6.73
CA GLU A 10 -14.04 -13.91 5.80
C GLU A 10 -13.72 -12.51 5.24
N PRO A 11 -12.45 -12.03 5.34
CA PRO A 11 -12.10 -10.70 4.84
C PRO A 11 -12.27 -10.63 3.33
N LEU A 12 -12.82 -9.51 2.84
CA LEU A 12 -13.09 -9.33 1.40
C LEU A 12 -11.80 -9.34 0.55
N PHE A 13 -10.69 -8.88 1.13
CA PHE A 13 -9.36 -8.84 0.53
C PHE A 13 -8.36 -9.47 1.49
N SER A 14 -7.42 -10.24 0.96
CA SER A 14 -6.38 -10.92 1.74
C SER A 14 -5.00 -10.73 1.08
N PRO A 15 -3.91 -10.60 1.87
CA PRO A 15 -2.55 -10.67 1.34
C PRO A 15 -2.25 -12.04 0.73
N ASP A 16 -2.72 -13.10 1.40
CA ASP A 16 -2.51 -14.48 1.00
C ASP A 16 -3.62 -14.97 0.05
N GLN A 17 -3.22 -15.82 -0.87
CA GLN A 17 -3.98 -16.32 -1.99
C GLN A 17 -4.66 -17.64 -1.62
N GLY A 18 -5.99 -17.62 -1.50
CA GLY A 18 -6.81 -18.79 -1.78
C GLY A 18 -6.90 -19.07 -3.30
N PRO A 19 -7.53 -20.17 -3.74
CA PRO A 19 -7.74 -20.46 -5.15
C PRO A 19 -8.38 -19.26 -5.88
N VAL A 20 -7.73 -18.78 -6.95
CA VAL A 20 -8.25 -17.66 -7.75
C VAL A 20 -9.54 -18.13 -8.40
N PRO A 21 -10.71 -17.54 -8.09
CA PRO A 21 -11.93 -17.95 -8.75
C PRO A 21 -11.91 -17.39 -10.17
N ILE A 22 -11.52 -18.24 -11.13
CA ILE A 22 -11.60 -17.96 -12.55
C ILE A 22 -13.09 -17.83 -12.89
N GLY A 23 -13.53 -16.65 -13.35
CA GLY A 23 -14.89 -16.45 -13.86
C GLY A 23 -15.89 -15.66 -12.98
N HIS A 24 -15.46 -14.71 -12.15
CA HIS A 24 -16.42 -13.75 -11.57
C HIS A 24 -17.00 -12.86 -12.67
N LYS A 25 -18.24 -13.16 -13.08
CA LYS A 25 -18.99 -12.55 -14.20
C LYS A 25 -18.98 -11.01 -14.26
N TYR A 26 -18.77 -10.33 -13.14
CA TYR A 26 -18.85 -8.86 -13.03
C TYR A 26 -17.60 -8.18 -12.45
N ASN A 27 -16.54 -8.92 -12.09
CA ASN A 27 -15.33 -8.35 -11.46
C ASN A 27 -15.60 -7.33 -10.33
N LEU A 28 -16.70 -7.49 -9.57
CA LEU A 28 -17.10 -6.58 -8.49
C LEU A 28 -16.01 -6.41 -7.41
N ASP A 29 -15.14 -7.41 -7.28
CA ASP A 29 -13.95 -7.37 -6.45
C ASP A 29 -12.99 -6.24 -6.86
N VAL A 30 -12.75 -6.04 -8.16
CA VAL A 30 -11.85 -5.00 -8.67
C VAL A 30 -12.43 -3.61 -8.40
N VAL A 31 -13.72 -3.41 -8.69
CA VAL A 31 -14.39 -2.12 -8.46
C VAL A 31 -14.40 -1.80 -6.96
N THR A 32 -14.72 -2.77 -6.12
CA THR A 32 -14.74 -2.57 -4.66
C THR A 32 -13.35 -2.28 -4.11
N ALA A 33 -12.32 -2.98 -4.62
CA ALA A 33 -10.94 -2.72 -4.23
C ALA A 33 -10.49 -1.32 -4.60
N GLN A 34 -10.86 -0.86 -5.80
CA GLN A 34 -10.53 0.48 -6.27
C GLN A 34 -11.18 1.55 -5.38
N LEU A 35 -12.46 1.41 -5.06
CA LEU A 35 -13.17 2.36 -4.20
C LEU A 35 -12.58 2.41 -2.78
N ARG A 36 -12.30 1.24 -2.17
CA ARG A 36 -11.68 1.19 -0.84
C ARG A 36 -10.26 1.73 -0.83
N THR A 37 -9.48 1.42 -1.87
CA THR A 37 -8.12 1.96 -2.01
C THR A 37 -8.15 3.49 -2.17
N ARG A 38 -9.09 4.03 -2.94
CA ARG A 38 -9.28 5.49 -3.05
C ARG A 38 -9.68 6.11 -1.72
N PHE A 39 -10.53 5.46 -0.93
CA PHE A 39 -10.86 5.91 0.41
C PHE A 39 -9.62 5.95 1.33
N TYR A 40 -8.78 4.92 1.31
CA TYR A 40 -7.52 4.89 2.06
C TYR A 40 -6.54 5.97 1.58
N TYR A 41 -6.41 6.14 0.27
CA TYR A 41 -5.58 7.20 -0.29
C TYR A 41 -6.07 8.60 0.07
N ALA A 42 -7.38 8.85 0.04
CA ALA A 42 -7.96 10.12 0.48
C ALA A 42 -7.67 10.39 1.96
N ARG A 43 -7.80 9.38 2.82
CA ARG A 43 -7.39 9.48 4.24
C ARG A 43 -5.91 9.77 4.40
N PHE A 44 -5.06 9.07 3.65
CA PHE A 44 -3.63 9.35 3.64
C PHE A 44 -3.36 10.80 3.25
N MET A 45 -3.98 11.32 2.20
CA MET A 45 -3.79 12.70 1.75
C MET A 45 -4.23 13.73 2.79
N MET A 46 -5.31 13.48 3.53
CA MET A 46 -5.75 14.36 4.63
C MET A 46 -4.72 14.44 5.76
N TYR A 47 -4.08 13.32 6.11
CA TYR A 47 -3.10 13.26 7.20
C TYR A 47 -1.64 13.40 6.75
N ARG A 48 -1.36 13.43 5.44
CA ARG A 48 -0.02 13.56 4.88
C ARG A 48 0.77 14.78 5.40
N PRO A 49 0.15 15.94 5.70
CA PRO A 49 0.88 17.06 6.31
C PRO A 49 1.59 16.71 7.62
N PHE A 50 1.07 15.76 8.41
CA PHE A 50 1.70 15.31 9.65
C PHE A 50 2.91 14.41 9.40
N VAL A 51 2.91 13.63 8.31
CA VAL A 51 4.11 12.90 7.86
C VAL A 51 5.19 13.89 7.42
N TYR A 52 4.82 14.94 6.69
CA TYR A 52 5.74 16.01 6.30
C TYR A 52 6.31 16.70 7.54
N LYS A 53 5.48 17.05 8.52
CA LYS A 53 5.93 17.67 9.77
C LYS A 53 6.90 16.76 10.53
N ALA A 54 6.61 15.47 10.67
CA ALA A 54 7.50 14.51 11.31
C ALA A 54 8.86 14.38 10.60
N LEU A 55 8.89 14.50 9.27
CA LEU A 55 10.12 14.42 8.47
C LEU A 55 10.99 15.68 8.53
N HIS A 56 10.37 16.86 8.63
CA HIS A 56 11.07 18.14 8.43
C HIS A 56 11.17 19.00 9.70
N PHE A 57 10.25 18.83 10.65
CA PHE A 57 10.16 19.62 11.88
C PHE A 57 9.83 18.73 13.10
N PRO A 58 10.62 17.67 13.35
CA PRO A 58 10.35 16.71 14.43
C PRO A 58 10.30 17.38 15.81
N GLU A 59 11.06 18.46 16.02
CA GLU A 59 11.08 19.25 17.26
C GLU A 59 9.77 20.00 17.54
N LEU A 60 8.92 20.19 16.52
CA LEU A 60 7.61 20.84 16.65
C LEU A 60 6.47 19.83 16.74
N MET A 61 6.75 18.53 16.78
CA MET A 61 5.74 17.47 16.84
C MET A 61 5.08 17.44 18.23
N THR A 62 3.76 17.62 18.25
CA THR A 62 2.95 17.35 19.43
C THR A 62 2.52 15.88 19.46
N ALA A 63 2.02 15.42 20.61
CA ALA A 63 1.43 14.09 20.72
C ALA A 63 0.24 13.87 19.77
N GLU A 64 -0.57 14.91 19.54
CA GLU A 64 -1.69 14.85 18.59
C GLU A 64 -1.20 14.73 17.15
N ASP A 65 -0.15 15.48 16.77
CA ASP A 65 0.48 15.35 15.45
C ASP A 65 1.01 13.93 15.23
N GLY A 66 1.61 13.32 16.26
CA GLY A 66 2.09 11.94 16.23
C GLY A 66 0.95 10.94 15.94
N ASN A 67 -0.20 11.10 16.60
CA ASN A 67 -1.39 10.28 16.34
C ASN A 67 -1.91 10.45 14.91
N CYS A 68 -2.01 11.70 14.43
CA CYS A 68 -2.41 12.01 13.07
C CYS A 68 -1.43 11.43 12.03
N CYS A 69 -0.12 11.50 12.29
CA CYS A 69 0.89 10.85 11.48
C CYS A 69 0.69 9.32 11.47
N GLY A 70 0.40 8.72 12.61
CA GLY A 70 0.04 7.30 12.73
C GLY A 70 -1.17 6.94 11.86
N PHE A 71 -2.21 7.78 11.82
CA PHE A 71 -3.36 7.58 10.93
C PHE A 71 -3.01 7.69 9.44
N ALA A 72 -2.08 8.57 9.07
CA ALA A 72 -1.55 8.64 7.72
C ALA A 72 -0.88 7.32 7.32
N LEU A 73 0.05 6.84 8.15
CA LEU A 73 0.77 5.57 7.92
C LEU A 73 -0.17 4.38 7.88
N LYS A 74 -1.15 4.31 8.78
CA LYS A 74 -2.17 3.25 8.75
C LYS A 74 -2.99 3.29 7.46
N SER A 75 -3.34 4.48 6.97
CA SER A 75 -4.08 4.65 5.72
C SER A 75 -3.22 4.36 4.47
N ALA A 76 -1.90 4.39 4.59
CA ALA A 76 -0.98 3.95 3.55
C ALA A 76 -0.82 2.42 3.48
N CYS A 77 -1.28 1.69 4.50
CA CYS A 77 -1.12 0.24 4.60
C CYS A 77 -2.28 -0.54 3.99
N MET A 78 -2.00 -1.77 3.56
CA MET A 78 -2.98 -2.82 3.22
C MET A 78 -4.02 -2.39 2.19
N TRP A 79 -3.55 -1.76 1.11
CA TRP A 79 -4.41 -1.28 0.03
C TRP A 79 -5.06 -2.44 -0.73
N PRO A 80 -6.41 -2.55 -0.73
CA PRO A 80 -7.14 -3.65 -1.34
C PRO A 80 -6.80 -3.92 -2.81
N LEU A 81 -6.40 -2.87 -3.54
CA LEU A 81 -6.01 -2.99 -4.94
C LEU A 81 -4.79 -3.91 -5.12
N ALA A 82 -3.82 -3.87 -4.21
CA ALA A 82 -2.63 -4.71 -4.26
C ALA A 82 -2.83 -6.11 -3.65
N MET A 83 -4.03 -6.38 -3.11
CA MET A 83 -4.37 -7.63 -2.43
C MET A 83 -5.18 -8.57 -3.35
N SER A 84 -5.32 -9.83 -2.95
CA SER A 84 -6.19 -10.77 -3.65
C SER A 84 -7.66 -10.43 -3.43
N PRO A 85 -8.55 -10.60 -4.43
CA PRO A 85 -8.27 -11.08 -5.81
C PRO A 85 -7.80 -10.04 -6.87
N PRO A 86 -7.92 -8.71 -6.72
CA PRO A 86 -7.48 -7.75 -7.74
C PRO A 86 -6.02 -7.88 -8.17
N LYS A 87 -5.12 -8.33 -7.28
CA LYS A 87 -3.69 -8.50 -7.60
C LYS A 87 -3.42 -9.41 -8.81
N ASN A 88 -4.34 -10.29 -9.18
CA ASN A 88 -4.18 -11.18 -10.34
C ASN A 88 -4.82 -10.62 -11.63
N LYS A 89 -5.50 -9.48 -11.51
CA LYS A 89 -6.22 -8.81 -12.59
C LYS A 89 -5.66 -7.41 -12.85
N LYS A 90 -4.36 -7.21 -12.63
CA LYS A 90 -3.69 -5.88 -12.70
C LYS A 90 -4.01 -5.16 -14.01
N ARG A 91 -4.01 -5.87 -15.15
CA ARG A 91 -4.34 -5.31 -16.48
C ARG A 91 -5.79 -4.80 -16.62
N LEU A 92 -6.71 -5.24 -15.76
CA LEU A 92 -8.09 -4.75 -15.72
C LEU A 92 -8.25 -3.53 -14.81
N VAL A 93 -7.21 -3.12 -14.10
CA VAL A 93 -7.25 -1.92 -13.25
C VAL A 93 -7.03 -0.68 -14.11
N PRO A 94 -7.99 0.25 -14.15
CA PRO A 94 -7.85 1.47 -14.93
C PRO A 94 -6.85 2.43 -14.29
N HIS A 95 -6.26 3.31 -15.11
CA HIS A 95 -5.31 4.35 -14.69
C HIS A 95 -4.05 3.81 -14.01
N MET A 96 -3.39 2.83 -14.63
CA MET A 96 -2.18 2.20 -14.08
C MET A 96 -1.11 3.22 -13.66
N PHE A 97 -0.86 4.23 -14.50
CA PHE A 97 0.06 5.34 -14.21
C PHE A 97 -0.17 5.97 -12.82
N ALA A 98 -1.42 6.30 -12.49
CA ALA A 98 -1.75 6.94 -11.21
C ALA A 98 -1.50 5.99 -10.03
N TRP A 99 -1.77 4.69 -10.21
CA TRP A 99 -1.48 3.70 -9.18
C TRP A 99 0.00 3.47 -8.98
N THR A 100 0.78 3.40 -10.06
CA THR A 100 2.24 3.31 -9.99
C THR A 100 2.84 4.50 -9.23
N GLN A 101 2.42 5.74 -9.55
CA GLN A 101 2.89 6.92 -8.82
C GLN A 101 2.50 6.88 -7.34
N ASN A 102 1.26 6.51 -7.03
CA ASN A 102 0.80 6.40 -5.65
C ASN A 102 1.61 5.34 -4.88
N PHE A 103 1.84 4.17 -5.48
CA PHE A 103 2.56 3.07 -4.84
C PHE A 103 4.02 3.44 -4.60
N MET A 104 4.67 4.07 -5.57
CA MET A 104 6.02 4.60 -5.40
C MET A 104 6.07 5.61 -4.25
N GLY A 105 5.15 6.59 -4.23
CA GLY A 105 5.11 7.60 -3.16
C GLY A 105 4.90 6.99 -1.77
N ILE A 106 3.99 6.01 -1.66
CA ILE A 106 3.77 5.28 -0.40
C ILE A 106 5.03 4.48 -0.01
N LEU A 107 5.64 3.75 -0.95
CA LEU A 107 6.87 2.99 -0.69
C LEU A 107 8.01 3.89 -0.20
N LEU A 108 8.17 5.10 -0.73
CA LEU A 108 9.17 6.04 -0.22
C LEU A 108 8.87 6.45 1.23
N VAL A 109 7.61 6.75 1.55
CA VAL A 109 7.19 7.11 2.92
C VAL A 109 7.41 5.93 3.89
N LEU A 110 7.05 4.71 3.50
CA LEU A 110 7.23 3.52 4.34
C LEU A 110 8.72 3.21 4.55
N ASN A 111 9.57 3.43 3.55
CA ASN A 111 11.02 3.32 3.72
C ASN A 111 11.55 4.33 4.77
N MET A 112 11.04 5.57 4.74
CA MET A 112 11.43 6.59 5.73
C MET A 112 11.06 6.22 7.17
N CYS A 113 10.08 5.32 7.39
CA CYS A 113 9.77 4.81 8.74
C CYS A 113 10.90 3.96 9.34
N SER A 114 11.86 3.50 8.54
CA SER A 114 13.05 2.79 9.02
C SER A 114 14.29 3.68 9.12
N VAL A 115 14.28 4.83 8.45
CA VAL A 115 15.44 5.72 8.31
C VAL A 115 15.33 6.96 9.20
N ASN A 116 14.14 7.55 9.32
CA ASN A 116 13.90 8.75 10.12
C ASN A 116 13.49 8.38 11.55
N ASP A 117 14.18 8.98 12.53
CA ASP A 117 13.98 8.67 13.95
C ASP A 117 12.57 8.99 14.46
N CYS A 118 12.00 10.13 14.05
CA CYS A 118 10.67 10.55 14.49
C CYS A 118 9.59 9.59 13.94
N LEU A 119 9.64 9.26 12.65
CA LEU A 119 8.71 8.29 12.06
C LEU A 119 8.89 6.89 12.66
N ARG A 120 10.13 6.46 12.90
CA ARG A 120 10.41 5.19 13.55
C ARG A 120 9.80 5.13 14.94
N GLN A 121 9.97 6.18 15.73
CA GLN A 121 9.36 6.31 17.05
C GLN A 121 7.83 6.25 16.99
N ILE A 122 7.19 6.97 16.06
CA ILE A 122 5.73 6.94 15.87
C ILE A 122 5.23 5.53 15.52
N VAL A 123 6.00 4.74 14.77
CA VAL A 123 5.66 3.36 14.43
C VAL A 123 5.89 2.39 15.61
N ASP A 124 6.98 2.56 16.36
CA ASP A 124 7.38 1.62 17.40
C ASP A 124 6.65 1.87 18.74
N GLU A 125 6.39 3.13 19.09
CA GLU A 125 5.67 3.53 20.31
C GLU A 125 4.18 3.74 20.08
N GLY A 126 3.77 3.99 18.83
CA GLY A 126 2.38 4.24 18.48
C GLY A 126 1.51 2.97 18.51
N THR A 127 0.22 3.16 18.77
CA THR A 127 -0.78 2.07 18.76
C THR A 127 -1.61 2.01 17.48
N VAL A 128 -1.41 2.98 16.58
CA VAL A 128 -2.28 3.18 15.40
C VAL A 128 -1.89 2.30 14.21
N VAL A 129 -0.59 2.13 13.96
CA VAL A 129 -0.05 1.35 12.85
C VAL A 129 0.94 0.32 13.38
N SER A 130 0.92 -0.89 12.84
CA SER A 130 1.87 -1.93 13.23
C SER A 130 3.00 -2.05 12.20
N ARG A 131 4.20 -2.36 12.68
CA ARG A 131 5.36 -2.65 11.81
C ARG A 131 5.07 -3.80 10.84
N ARG A 132 4.33 -4.82 11.29
CA ARG A 132 3.86 -5.93 10.46
C ARG A 132 2.97 -5.48 9.28
N ASP A 133 2.05 -4.55 9.51
CA ASP A 133 1.20 -4.01 8.44
C ASP A 133 2.04 -3.25 7.41
N ILE A 134 3.05 -2.49 7.87
CA ILE A 134 3.97 -1.77 7.00
C ILE A 134 4.77 -2.75 6.14
N GLU A 135 5.40 -3.74 6.75
CA GLU A 135 6.18 -4.77 6.05
C GLU A 135 5.34 -5.56 5.03
N SER A 136 4.12 -5.94 5.43
CA SER A 136 3.17 -6.63 4.54
C SER A 136 2.78 -5.74 3.35
N THR A 137 2.56 -4.44 3.61
CA THR A 137 2.22 -3.47 2.56
C THR A 137 3.39 -3.28 1.60
N ILE A 138 4.61 -3.11 2.11
CA ILE A 138 5.83 -3.01 1.30
C ILE A 138 5.92 -4.21 0.35
N GLY A 139 5.77 -5.43 0.87
CA GLY A 139 5.79 -6.65 0.06
C GLY A 139 4.73 -6.65 -1.05
N LEU A 140 3.49 -6.30 -0.73
CA LEU A 140 2.39 -6.25 -1.71
C LEU A 140 2.61 -5.20 -2.82
N LEU A 141 3.08 -4.00 -2.46
CA LEU A 141 3.29 -2.92 -3.42
C LEU A 141 4.54 -3.15 -4.29
N LEU A 142 5.59 -3.76 -3.73
CA LEU A 142 6.77 -4.18 -4.50
C LEU A 142 6.42 -5.31 -5.47
N GLU A 143 5.70 -6.34 -5.02
CA GLU A 143 5.19 -7.42 -5.89
C GLU A 143 4.37 -6.83 -7.03
N TRP A 144 3.46 -5.91 -6.72
CA TRP A 144 2.66 -5.25 -7.75
C TRP A 144 3.50 -4.51 -8.78
N THR A 145 4.42 -3.65 -8.31
CA THR A 145 5.24 -2.81 -9.19
C THR A 145 6.14 -3.68 -10.07
N ARG A 146 6.71 -4.76 -9.52
CA ARG A 146 7.49 -5.74 -10.27
C ARG A 146 6.70 -6.37 -11.41
N ASP A 147 5.45 -6.75 -11.17
CA ASP A 147 4.63 -7.40 -12.20
C ASP A 147 4.20 -6.40 -13.28
N VAL A 148 3.93 -5.15 -12.90
CA VAL A 148 3.48 -4.09 -13.80
C VAL A 148 4.62 -3.50 -14.64
N LYS A 149 5.88 -3.57 -14.17
CA LYS A 149 7.06 -3.07 -14.92
C LYS A 149 7.19 -3.67 -16.32
N GLN A 150 6.64 -4.88 -16.53
CA GLN A 150 6.66 -5.57 -17.82
C GLN A 150 5.75 -4.93 -18.89
N VAL A 151 4.83 -4.06 -18.49
CA VAL A 151 3.78 -3.50 -19.37
C VAL A 151 3.59 -1.99 -19.23
N ASP A 152 4.26 -1.34 -18.28
CA ASP A 152 4.14 0.10 -17.98
C ASP A 152 5.54 0.70 -17.74
N GLY A 153 5.96 1.62 -18.61
CA GLY A 153 7.30 2.22 -18.55
C GLY A 153 7.55 3.09 -17.31
N ILE A 154 6.48 3.59 -16.66
CA ILE A 154 6.63 4.34 -15.40
C ILE A 154 6.89 3.38 -14.25
N ALA A 155 6.29 2.18 -14.26
CA ALA A 155 6.61 1.13 -13.30
C ALA A 155 8.03 0.59 -13.52
N GLU A 156 8.50 0.48 -14.77
CA GLU A 156 9.90 0.15 -15.08
C GLU A 156 10.86 1.20 -14.52
N TRP A 157 10.62 2.48 -14.78
CA TRP A 157 11.44 3.55 -14.22
C TRP A 157 11.40 3.56 -12.68
N SER A 158 10.21 3.39 -12.09
CA SER A 158 10.05 3.34 -10.63
C SER A 158 10.79 2.15 -10.03
N TRP A 159 10.80 0.99 -10.71
CA TRP A 159 11.50 -0.21 -10.28
C TRP A 159 13.02 0.01 -10.19
N GLY A 160 13.60 0.75 -11.14
CA GLY A 160 15.03 1.12 -11.10
C GLY A 160 15.45 1.90 -9.85
N ILE A 161 14.50 2.56 -9.18
CA ILE A 161 14.72 3.24 -7.89
C ILE A 161 14.38 2.31 -6.72
N LEU A 162 13.25 1.63 -6.78
CA LEU A 162 12.72 0.82 -5.68
C LEU A 162 13.55 -0.45 -5.41
N GLU A 163 14.04 -1.11 -6.45
CA GLU A 163 14.84 -2.33 -6.35
C GLU A 163 16.10 -2.13 -5.49
N PRO A 164 16.99 -1.15 -5.78
CA PRO A 164 18.15 -0.89 -4.93
C PRO A 164 17.77 -0.30 -3.57
N LEU A 165 16.74 0.57 -3.51
CA LEU A 165 16.31 1.20 -2.26
C LEU A 165 15.91 0.17 -1.20
N TYR A 166 15.22 -0.89 -1.62
CA TYR A 166 14.78 -1.98 -0.75
C TYR A 166 15.76 -3.15 -0.67
N GLY A 167 16.97 -3.03 -1.24
CA GLY A 167 17.99 -4.07 -1.21
C GLY A 167 17.57 -5.37 -1.90
N LEU A 168 16.67 -5.29 -2.89
CA LEU A 168 16.23 -6.46 -3.64
C LEU A 168 17.35 -6.92 -4.57
N ARG A 169 17.57 -8.24 -4.66
CA ARG A 169 18.57 -8.79 -5.58
C ARG A 169 18.09 -8.61 -7.02
N PRO A 170 18.94 -8.13 -7.95
CA PRO A 170 18.58 -8.04 -9.36
C PRO A 170 18.18 -9.41 -9.89
N GLU A 171 17.05 -9.46 -10.59
CA GLU A 171 16.62 -10.66 -11.32
C GLU A 171 17.63 -10.88 -12.46
N ARG A 172 18.44 -11.95 -12.36
CA ARG A 172 19.38 -12.37 -13.41
C ARG A 172 18.66 -12.98 -14.60
#